data_AF-A0A931CRG6-F1
#
_entry.id   AF-A0A931CRG6-F1
#
_cell.length_a   1.000
_cell.length_b   1.000
_cell.length_c   1.000
_cell.angle_alpha   90.00
_cell.angle_beta   90.00
_cell.angle_gamma   90.00
#
_symmetry.space_group_name_H-M   'P 1'
#
loop_
_entity.id
_entity.type
_entity.pdbx_description
1 polymer ?
#
loop_
_entity_poly.entity_id
_entity_poly.type
_entity_poly.pdbx_seq_one_letter_code
_entity_poly.pdbx_strand_id
1 'polypeptide(L)'
;MPLSPVEHTALDMARTDGVAGTSTPTLPMVLEYLLNPTPTTAALIGPNGGTGVRHSLRRTVSGDLGSMFDAPSTVAFDADARSWSWTPR
;
A
#
# COMPACT_ATOMS: atom_id res chain seq x y z
N MET A 1 0.81 15.71 -4.61
CA MET A 1 0.20 15.55 -5.95
C MET A 1 -0.68 14.31 -5.90
N PRO A 2 -1.90 14.34 -6.45
CA PRO A 2 -2.70 13.12 -6.59
C PRO A 2 -1.99 12.13 -7.52
N LEU A 3 -2.21 10.83 -7.31
CA LEU A 3 -1.70 9.79 -8.19
C LEU A 3 -2.32 9.95 -9.58
N SER A 4 -1.51 9.75 -10.63
CA SER A 4 -2.05 9.58 -11.97
C SER A 4 -2.86 8.29 -12.09
N PRO A 5 -3.75 8.16 -13.10
CA PRO A 5 -4.51 6.93 -13.32
C PRO A 5 -3.62 5.68 -13.45
N VAL A 6 -2.48 5.79 -14.14
CA VAL A 6 -1.54 4.67 -14.31
C VAL A 6 -0.83 4.30 -13.00
N GLU A 7 -0.55 5.27 -12.14
CA GLU A 7 0.03 5.03 -10.83
C GLU A 7 -0.98 4.38 -9.88
N HIS A 8 -2.27 4.71 -10.01
CA HIS A 8 -3.35 4.00 -9.32
C HIS A 8 -3.40 2.53 -9.76
N THR A 9 -3.35 2.27 -11.07
CA THR A 9 -3.30 0.90 -11.60
C THR A 9 -2.08 0.14 -11.11
N ALA A 10 -0.91 0.78 -11.08
CA ALA A 10 0.31 0.17 -10.56
C ALA A 10 0.17 -0.25 -9.08
N LEU A 11 -0.42 0.61 -8.25
CA LEU A 11 -0.63 0.32 -6.83
C LEU A 11 -1.66 -0.80 -6.61
N ASP A 12 -2.75 -0.80 -7.38
CA ASP A 12 -3.82 -1.80 -7.25
C ASP A 12 -3.35 -3.20 -7.68
N MET A 13 -2.58 -3.28 -8.78
CA MET A 13 -1.96 -4.52 -9.21
C MET A 13 -0.94 -5.04 -8.19
N ALA A 14 -0.08 -4.17 -7.65
CA ALA A 14 0.89 -4.56 -6.63
C ALA A 14 0.23 -5.07 -5.34
N ARG A 15 -0.91 -4.47 -4.93
CA ARG A 15 -1.74 -4.99 -3.84
C ARG A 15 -2.31 -6.35 -4.17
N THR A 16 -2.89 -6.52 -5.36
CA THR A 16 -3.52 -7.77 -5.80
C THR A 16 -2.50 -8.91 -5.86
N ASP A 17 -1.33 -8.66 -6.43
CA ASP A 17 -0.23 -9.63 -6.49
C ASP A 17 0.26 -10.01 -5.07
N GLY A 18 0.30 -9.04 -4.15
CA GLY A 18 0.60 -9.30 -2.73
C GLY A 18 -0.45 -10.12 -2.00
N VAL A 19 -1.75 -9.86 -2.22
CA VAL A 19 -2.84 -10.65 -1.63
C VAL A 19 -2.85 -12.08 -2.17
N ALA A 20 -2.50 -12.29 -3.43
CA ALA A 20 -2.40 -13.63 -4.01
C ALA A 20 -1.35 -14.50 -3.29
N GLY A 21 -0.31 -13.87 -2.71
CA GLY A 21 0.72 -14.55 -1.93
C GLY A 21 0.44 -14.67 -0.42
N THR A 22 -0.44 -13.83 0.14
CA THR A 22 -0.77 -13.82 1.57
C THR A 22 -2.13 -13.19 1.86
N SER A 23 -2.88 -13.70 2.85
CA SER A 23 -4.17 -13.14 3.25
C SER A 23 -4.07 -11.75 3.90
N THR A 24 -2.87 -11.35 4.35
CA THR A 24 -2.65 -10.06 5.02
C THR A 24 -1.37 -9.40 4.49
N PRO A 25 -1.41 -8.77 3.30
CA PRO A 25 -0.23 -8.12 2.74
C PRO A 25 0.16 -6.89 3.57
N THR A 26 1.46 -6.74 3.81
CA THR A 26 2.02 -5.54 4.46
C THR A 26 2.43 -4.50 3.41
N LEU A 27 2.62 -3.24 3.82
CA LEU A 27 3.09 -2.20 2.91
C LEU A 27 4.47 -2.49 2.30
N PRO A 28 5.45 -3.07 3.03
CA PRO A 28 6.70 -3.56 2.44
C PRO A 28 6.48 -4.56 1.30
N MET A 29 5.53 -5.48 1.43
CA MET A 29 5.20 -6.44 0.37
C MET A 29 4.64 -5.72 -0.87
N VAL A 30 3.70 -4.78 -0.68
CA VAL A 30 3.17 -3.98 -1.80
C VAL A 30 4.29 -3.17 -2.48
N LEU A 31 5.22 -2.62 -1.71
CA LEU A 31 6.39 -1.93 -2.24
C LEU A 31 7.30 -2.88 -3.05
N GLU A 32 7.48 -4.12 -2.61
CA GLU A 32 8.24 -5.14 -3.35
C GLU A 32 7.62 -5.39 -4.73
N TYR A 33 6.30 -5.55 -4.82
CA TYR A 33 5.59 -5.73 -6.10
C TYR A 33 5.58 -4.47 -6.98
N LEU A 34 5.68 -3.28 -6.39
CA LEU A 34 5.89 -2.03 -7.15
C LEU A 34 7.31 -1.91 -7.72
N LEU A 35 8.31 -2.46 -7.02
CA LEU A 35 9.70 -2.47 -7.47
C LEU A 35 9.95 -3.57 -8.50
N ASN A 36 9.26 -4.71 -8.37
CA ASN A 36 9.42 -5.89 -9.21
C ASN A 36 8.04 -6.36 -9.74
N PRO A 37 7.38 -5.57 -10.60
CA PRO A 37 6.07 -5.93 -11.12
C PRO A 37 6.13 -7.20 -11.95
N THR A 38 5.06 -8.00 -11.91
CA THR A 38 4.90 -9.16 -12.80
C THR A 38 4.92 -8.73 -14.27
N PRO A 39 5.27 -9.61 -15.23
CA PRO A 39 5.28 -9.25 -16.65
C PRO A 39 3.94 -8.68 -17.16
N THR A 40 2.82 -9.22 -16.66
CA THR A 40 1.47 -8.74 -16.98
C THR A 40 1.26 -7.32 -16.45
N THR A 41 1.59 -7.08 -15.19
CA THR A 41 1.50 -5.74 -14.56
C THR A 41 2.40 -4.74 -15.28
N ALA A 42 3.64 -5.12 -15.60
CA ALA A 42 4.60 -4.28 -16.30
C ALA A 42 4.11 -3.88 -17.72
N ALA A 43 3.50 -4.81 -18.45
CA ALA A 43 2.90 -4.53 -19.76
C ALA A 43 1.73 -3.53 -19.67
N LEU A 44 0.95 -3.59 -18.58
CA LEU A 44 -0.20 -2.71 -18.35
C LEU A 44 0.19 -1.27 -17.99
N ILE A 45 1.21 -1.10 -17.15
CA ILE A 45 1.60 0.23 -16.61
C ILE A 45 2.74 0.87 -17.41
N GLY A 46 3.42 0.12 -18.26
CA GLY A 46 4.59 0.58 -19.01
C GLY A 46 5.80 0.86 -18.12
N PRO A 47 6.94 1.27 -18.71
CA PRO A 47 8.24 1.34 -18.01
C PRO A 47 8.26 2.33 -16.84
N ASN A 48 7.42 3.37 -16.89
CA ASN A 48 7.43 4.47 -15.92
C ASN A 48 6.14 4.60 -15.10
N GLY A 49 5.12 3.77 -15.36
CA GLY A 49 3.80 3.94 -14.78
C GLY A 49 3.74 3.85 -13.25
N GLY A 50 4.69 3.15 -12.63
CA GLY A 50 4.82 3.05 -11.17
C GLY A 50 5.85 4.00 -10.54
N THR A 51 6.50 4.88 -11.31
CA THR A 51 7.69 5.61 -10.84
C THR A 51 7.43 6.57 -9.68
N GLY A 52 6.40 7.43 -9.75
CA GLY A 52 6.17 8.40 -8.69
C GLY A 52 5.67 7.74 -7.40
N VAL A 53 4.74 6.80 -7.54
CA VAL A 53 4.18 6.05 -6.41
C VAL A 53 5.23 5.19 -5.69
N ARG A 54 6.09 4.43 -6.41
CA ARG A 54 7.14 3.62 -5.78
C ARG A 54 8.15 4.48 -5.01
N HIS A 55 8.52 5.65 -5.53
CA HIS A 55 9.48 6.54 -4.87
C HIS A 55 8.88 7.16 -3.60
N SER A 56 7.61 7.53 -3.65
CA SER A 56 6.88 8.04 -2.50
C SER A 56 6.79 6.97 -1.40
N LEU A 57 6.31 5.77 -1.74
CA LEU A 57 6.20 4.66 -0.79
C LEU A 57 7.56 4.24 -0.22
N ARG A 58 8.62 4.15 -1.03
CA ARG A 58 9.97 3.82 -0.54
C ARG A 58 10.49 4.83 0.48
N ARG A 59 10.23 6.13 0.29
CA ARG A 59 10.63 7.16 1.26
C ARG A 59 9.88 7.01 2.59
N THR A 60 8.59 6.69 2.53
CA THR A 60 7.74 6.54 3.72
C THR A 60 8.04 5.24 4.47
N VAL A 61 8.11 4.12 3.74
CA VAL A 61 8.26 2.78 4.30
C VAL A 61 9.71 2.50 4.67
N SER A 62 10.70 2.74 3.81
CA SER A 62 12.10 2.48 4.17
C SER A 62 12.74 3.59 5.01
N GLY A 63 12.04 4.70 5.21
CA GLY A 63 12.51 5.85 5.97
C GLY A 63 11.68 6.09 7.22
N ASP A 64 10.73 7.01 7.12
CA ASP A 64 10.06 7.66 8.27
C ASP A 64 9.31 6.68 9.20
N LEU A 65 8.82 5.54 8.66
CA LEU A 65 7.88 4.67 9.37
C LEU A 65 8.17 3.17 9.25
N GLY A 66 9.41 2.76 8.90
CA GLY A 66 9.72 1.37 8.56
C GLY A 66 9.24 0.34 9.57
N SER A 67 9.65 0.47 10.84
CA SER A 67 9.25 -0.49 11.87
C SER A 67 7.74 -0.51 12.19
N MET A 68 6.98 0.54 11.85
CA MET A 68 5.53 0.60 12.09
C MET A 68 4.70 -0.15 11.04
N PHE A 69 5.25 -0.41 9.86
CA PHE A 69 4.52 -1.03 8.75
C PHE A 69 4.99 -2.43 8.37
N ASP A 70 5.96 -2.97 9.10
CA ASP A 70 6.54 -4.30 8.85
C ASP A 70 5.69 -5.46 9.41
N ALA A 71 4.58 -5.17 10.10
CA ALA A 71 3.68 -6.17 10.68
C ALA A 71 2.21 -5.95 10.24
N PRO A 72 1.36 -7.01 10.25
CA PRO A 72 -0.09 -6.88 10.13
C PRO A 72 -0.63 -5.81 11.08
N SER A 73 -1.60 -5.02 10.61
CA SER A 73 -2.20 -3.96 11.43
C SER A 73 -2.72 -4.53 12.76
N THR A 74 -2.29 -3.94 13.87
CA THR A 74 -2.58 -4.43 15.24
C THR A 74 -3.94 -3.95 15.76
N VAL A 75 -4.68 -3.15 14.99
CA VAL A 75 -6.01 -2.66 15.35
C VAL A 75 -7.04 -3.46 14.57
N ALA A 76 -7.79 -4.32 15.26
CA ALA A 76 -9.02 -4.84 14.70
C ALA A 76 -10.01 -3.68 14.55
N PHE A 77 -10.45 -3.40 13.33
CA PHE A 77 -11.50 -2.41 13.09
C PHE A 77 -12.82 -2.95 13.66
N ASP A 78 -13.29 -2.35 14.75
CA ASP A 78 -14.61 -2.64 15.33
C ASP A 78 -15.66 -1.78 14.62
N ALA A 79 -16.39 -2.40 13.69
CA ALA A 79 -17.46 -1.74 12.93
C ALA A 79 -18.68 -1.38 13.79
N ASP A 80 -18.77 -1.90 15.02
CA ASP A 80 -19.87 -1.70 15.97
C ASP A 80 -19.52 -0.69 17.07
N ALA A 81 -18.33 -0.06 17.03
CA ALA A 81 -17.94 1.03 17.92
C ALA A 81 -18.77 2.31 17.67
N ARG A 82 -20.07 2.24 17.97
CA ARG A 82 -21.04 3.32 17.87
C ARG A 82 -21.29 3.91 19.25
N SER A 83 -20.30 4.60 19.82
CA SER A 83 -20.54 5.67 20.79
C SER A 83 -19.27 6.48 21.04
N TRP A 84 -19.18 7.65 20.42
CA TRP A 84 -18.32 8.72 20.90
C TRP A 84 -19.14 9.58 21.87
N SER A 85 -19.03 9.33 23.18
CA SER A 85 -19.55 10.26 24.19
C SER A 85 -18.42 11.20 24.61
N TRP A 86 -18.45 12.41 24.08
CA TRP A 86 -17.56 13.48 24.51
C TRP A 86 -18.22 14.24 25.67
N THR A 87 -17.65 14.18 26.87
CA THR A 87 -17.97 15.09 27.98
C THR A 87 -16.83 16.10 28.16
N PRO A 88 -17.03 17.37 27.83
CA PRO A 88 -16.08 18.41 28.21
C PRO A 88 -16.10 18.61 29.73
N ARG A 89 -14.93 18.86 30.30
CA ARG A 89 -14.81 19.54 31.60
C ARG A 89 -14.82 21.04 31.38
#